data_AF-A0A936GLA5-F1
#
_entry.id   AF-A0A936GLA5-F1
#
_cell.length_a   1.000
_cell.length_b   1.000
_cell.length_c   1.000
_cell.angle_alpha   90.00
_cell.angle_beta   90.00
_cell.angle_gamma   90.00
#
_symmetry.space_group_name_H-M   'P 1'
#
loop_
_entity.id
_entity.type
_entity.pdbx_description
1 polymer ?
#
loop_
_entity_poly.entity_id
_entity_poly.type
_entity_poly.pdbx_seq_one_letter_code
_entity_poly.pdbx_strand_id
1 'polypeptide(L)'
;MITDFLPDLASTSFTGIDKLLNDRESDYLNQQFNGFIENYDFKGKSIIFTSNRTEISKKDWYERFWIYDRPVAYIVKLTDKEKAETGYDAILVTYCKIMITDKMKQKILKQI
;
A
#
# COMPACT_ATOMS: atom_id res chain seq x y z
N MET A 1 -10.15 25.43 -7.07
CA MET A 1 -9.19 25.15 -5.98
C MET A 1 -8.23 24.11 -6.54
N ILE A 2 -7.03 24.54 -6.91
CA ILE A 2 -6.03 23.69 -7.55
C ILE A 2 -5.33 22.94 -6.41
N THR A 3 -5.48 21.62 -6.34
CA THR A 3 -4.64 20.79 -5.48
C THR A 3 -3.29 20.64 -6.17
N ASP A 4 -2.43 21.65 -6.03
CA ASP A 4 -1.00 21.60 -6.38
C ASP A 4 -0.25 20.70 -5.38
N PHE A 5 -0.64 19.44 -5.26
CA PHE A 5 0.15 18.46 -4.51
C PHE A 5 1.26 17.97 -5.44
N LEU A 6 2.44 18.52 -5.23
CA LEU A 6 3.65 18.26 -6.00
C LEU A 6 3.99 16.76 -5.96
N PRO A 7 3.88 16.03 -7.09
CA PRO A 7 4.28 14.62 -7.17
C PRO A 7 5.76 14.40 -6.79
N ASP A 8 6.55 15.47 -6.81
CA ASP A 8 7.96 15.53 -6.42
C ASP A 8 8.19 15.40 -4.89
N LEU A 9 7.23 15.83 -4.06
CA LEU A 9 7.33 15.75 -2.60
C LEU A 9 6.91 14.38 -2.04
N ALA A 10 5.96 13.72 -2.71
CA ALA A 10 5.61 12.33 -2.38
C ALA A 10 6.67 11.36 -2.93
N SER A 11 7.22 11.58 -4.13
CA SER A 11 8.29 10.72 -4.70
C SER A 11 9.51 10.63 -3.78
N THR A 12 9.92 11.74 -3.17
CA THR A 12 11.04 11.79 -2.22
C THR A 12 10.73 11.10 -0.90
N SER A 13 9.46 10.99 -0.51
CA SER A 13 9.02 10.34 0.73
C SER A 13 8.97 8.81 0.59
N PHE A 14 8.56 8.31 -0.58
CA PHE A 14 8.51 6.87 -0.93
C PHE A 14 9.89 6.28 -1.29
N THR A 15 10.98 6.74 -0.66
CA THR A 15 12.35 6.30 -0.96
C THR A 15 12.95 5.38 0.12
N GLY A 16 12.32 5.30 1.29
CA GLY A 16 12.80 4.48 2.40
C GLY A 16 12.68 2.97 2.15
N ILE A 17 13.48 2.19 2.87
CA ILE A 17 13.31 0.73 2.99
C ILE A 17 12.47 0.35 4.23
N ASP A 18 12.07 1.35 5.00
CA ASP A 18 11.30 1.17 6.23
C ASP A 18 9.91 0.60 5.95
N LYS A 19 9.53 -0.40 6.73
CA LYS A 19 8.21 -1.05 6.68
C LYS A 19 7.09 -0.09 7.07
N LEU A 20 7.36 0.78 8.05
CA LEU A 20 6.42 1.75 8.59
C LEU A 20 6.27 2.92 7.62
N LEU A 21 5.02 3.28 7.33
CA LEU A 21 4.74 4.49 6.57
C LEU A 21 5.03 5.73 7.43
N ASN A 22 5.72 6.70 6.84
CA ASN A 22 5.81 8.03 7.43
C ASN A 22 4.51 8.82 7.20
N ASP A 23 4.35 9.93 7.92
CA ASP A 23 3.13 10.75 7.89
C ASP A 23 2.73 11.17 6.48
N ARG A 24 3.71 11.50 5.62
CA ARG A 24 3.44 11.94 4.23
C ARG A 24 2.98 10.78 3.36
N GLU A 25 3.59 9.61 3.50
CA GLU A 25 3.19 8.40 2.78
C GLU A 25 1.77 7.98 3.18
N SER A 26 1.48 8.00 4.49
CA SER A 26 0.14 7.71 5.02
C SER A 26 -0.90 8.72 4.54
N ASP A 27 -0.61 10.02 4.58
CA ASP A 27 -1.53 11.07 4.11
C ASP A 27 -1.79 10.95 2.60
N TYR A 28 -0.75 10.69 1.80
CA TYR A 28 -0.90 10.43 0.37
C TYR A 28 -1.83 9.23 0.11
N LEU A 29 -1.61 8.08 0.76
CA LEU A 29 -2.44 6.89 0.55
C LEU A 29 -3.88 7.10 1.03
N ASN A 30 -4.06 7.76 2.18
CA ASN A 30 -5.38 8.13 2.70
C ASN A 30 -6.15 9.01 1.70
N GLN A 31 -5.48 9.97 1.06
CA GLN A 31 -6.09 10.82 0.03
C GLN A 31 -6.36 10.04 -1.26
N GLN A 32 -5.38 9.28 -1.76
CA GLN A 32 -5.45 8.50 -2.99
C GLN A 32 -6.60 7.49 -2.97
N PHE A 33 -6.85 6.90 -1.80
CA PHE A 33 -7.88 5.88 -1.62
C PHE A 33 -9.12 6.36 -0.87
N ASN A 34 -9.26 7.67 -0.68
CA ASN A 34 -10.42 8.25 -0.01
C ASN A 34 -11.71 7.87 -0.78
N GLY A 35 -12.62 7.15 -0.11
CA GLY A 35 -13.85 6.63 -0.71
C GLY A 35 -13.71 5.37 -1.58
N PHE A 36 -12.51 4.80 -1.70
CA PHE A 36 -12.24 3.55 -2.45
C PHE A 36 -11.91 2.38 -1.55
N ILE A 37 -11.07 2.63 -0.54
CA ILE A 37 -10.71 1.66 0.47
C ILE A 37 -11.39 2.11 1.75
N GLU A 38 -12.65 1.72 1.91
CA GLU A 38 -13.46 2.16 3.05
C GLU A 38 -12.84 1.68 4.37
N ASN A 39 -12.84 2.58 5.36
CA ASN A 39 -12.49 2.28 6.76
C ASN A 39 -11.06 1.73 6.98
N TYR A 40 -10.10 2.20 6.18
CA TYR A 40 -8.68 1.95 6.43
C TYR A 40 -7.92 3.26 6.56
N ASP A 41 -7.32 3.48 7.74
CA ASP A 41 -6.39 4.59 7.98
C ASP A 41 -4.95 4.06 7.88
N PHE A 42 -4.18 4.64 6.97
CA PHE A 42 -2.78 4.31 6.74
C PHE A 42 -1.82 4.90 7.78
N LYS A 43 -2.27 5.78 8.68
CA LYS A 43 -1.42 6.40 9.71
C LYS A 43 -0.84 5.37 10.67
N GLY A 44 0.49 5.43 10.85
CA GLY A 44 1.23 4.54 11.75
C GLY A 44 1.13 3.07 11.37
N LYS A 45 0.90 2.76 10.09
CA LYS A 45 0.77 1.38 9.58
C LYS A 45 2.01 0.97 8.81
N SER A 46 2.36 -0.30 8.93
CA SER A 46 3.32 -0.96 8.06
C SER A 46 2.57 -1.71 6.96
N ILE A 47 2.87 -1.43 5.69
CA ILE A 47 2.10 -1.95 4.54
C ILE A 47 2.99 -2.73 3.58
N ILE A 48 2.52 -3.91 3.17
CA ILE A 48 3.10 -4.67 2.06
C ILE A 48 2.50 -4.13 0.77
N PHE A 49 3.33 -3.61 -0.13
CA PHE A 49 2.90 -3.13 -1.43
C PHE A 49 2.97 -4.26 -2.45
N THR A 50 1.94 -4.38 -3.30
CA THR A 50 1.94 -5.40 -4.34
C THR A 50 1.45 -4.86 -5.68
N SER A 51 1.92 -5.50 -6.75
CA SER A 51 1.37 -5.36 -8.10
C SER A 51 1.03 -6.74 -8.64
N ASN A 52 -0.25 -6.99 -8.91
CA ASN A 52 -0.74 -8.29 -9.41
C ASN A 52 -0.30 -9.51 -8.56
N ARG A 53 -0.28 -9.35 -7.22
CA ARG A 53 0.09 -10.36 -6.19
C ARG A 53 1.59 -10.61 -6.01
N THR A 54 2.45 -9.84 -6.66
CA THR A 54 3.88 -9.85 -6.40
C THR A 54 4.20 -8.69 -5.48
N GLU A 55 4.96 -8.96 -4.42
CA GLU A 55 5.50 -7.91 -3.55
C GLU A 55 6.42 -7.00 -4.37
N ILE A 56 6.30 -5.70 -4.14
CA ILE A 56 7.16 -4.68 -4.73
C ILE A 56 7.51 -3.65 -3.67
N SER A 57 8.62 -2.94 -3.85
CA SER A 57 8.98 -1.86 -2.92
C SER A 57 7.94 -0.74 -2.96
N LYS A 58 7.82 0.00 -1.85
CA LYS A 58 6.95 1.18 -1.79
C LYS A 58 7.32 2.25 -2.84
N LYS A 59 8.61 2.36 -3.15
CA LYS A 59 9.14 3.21 -4.21
C LYS A 59 8.62 2.78 -5.58
N ASP A 60 8.81 1.50 -5.92
CA ASP A 60 8.34 0.95 -7.20
C ASP A 60 6.82 1.08 -7.32
N TRP A 61 6.11 0.91 -6.21
CA TRP A 61 4.66 1.09 -6.17
C TRP A 61 4.28 2.54 -6.50
N TYR A 62 4.90 3.51 -5.84
CA TYR A 62 4.63 4.92 -6.10
C TYR A 62 4.95 5.29 -7.55
N GLU A 63 6.16 4.97 -8.03
CA GLU A 63 6.61 5.28 -9.40
C GLU A 63 5.68 4.69 -10.48
N ARG A 64 5.10 3.51 -10.23
CA ARG A 64 4.16 2.88 -11.16
C ARG A 64 2.77 3.48 -11.11
N PHE A 65 2.31 3.93 -9.94
CA PHE A 65 0.89 4.20 -9.73
C PHE A 65 0.51 5.65 -9.49
N TRP A 66 1.47 6.55 -9.24
CA TRP A 66 1.21 7.98 -8.96
C TRP A 66 0.49 8.72 -10.11
N ILE A 67 0.67 8.27 -11.36
CA ILE A 67 0.02 8.87 -12.54
C ILE A 67 -1.47 8.56 -12.65
N TYR A 68 -1.96 7.54 -11.94
CA TYR A 68 -3.36 7.15 -12.00
C TYR A 68 -4.12 7.86 -10.89
N ASP A 69 -5.16 8.60 -11.26
CA ASP A 69 -6.07 9.23 -10.30
C ASP A 69 -6.65 8.19 -9.32
N ARG A 70 -6.99 7.00 -9.83
CA ARG A 70 -7.58 5.89 -9.05
C ARG A 70 -7.08 4.52 -9.55
N PRO A 71 -5.92 4.04 -9.09
CA PRO A 71 -5.48 2.69 -9.40
C PRO A 71 -6.44 1.68 -8.77
N VAL A 72 -6.77 0.61 -9.50
CA VAL A 72 -7.61 -0.47 -8.96
C VAL A 72 -6.86 -1.13 -7.80
N ALA A 73 -7.33 -0.92 -6.58
CA ALA A 73 -6.70 -1.45 -5.39
C ALA A 73 -7.68 -1.79 -4.27
N TYR A 74 -7.25 -2.67 -3.36
CA TYR A 74 -7.95 -2.96 -2.10
C TYR A 74 -6.96 -3.36 -1.01
N ILE A 75 -7.43 -3.34 0.24
CA ILE A 75 -6.66 -3.75 1.42
C ILE A 75 -7.05 -5.14 1.90
N VAL A 76 -6.02 -5.93 2.24
CA VAL A 76 -6.15 -7.16 3.02
C VAL A 76 -5.49 -6.95 4.37
N LYS A 77 -6.29 -6.86 5.44
CA LYS A 77 -5.78 -6.75 6.81
C LYS A 77 -5.12 -8.06 7.24
N LEU A 78 -3.95 -7.98 7.87
CA LEU A 78 -3.31 -9.15 8.46
C LEU A 78 -3.91 -9.44 9.83
N THR A 79 -3.93 -10.72 10.19
CA THR A 79 -4.29 -11.15 11.55
C THR A 79 -3.17 -10.81 12.53
N ASP A 80 -3.46 -10.78 13.83
CA ASP A 80 -2.45 -10.51 14.86
C ASP A 80 -1.26 -11.48 14.77
N LYS A 81 -1.52 -12.74 14.42
CA LYS A 81 -0.48 -13.74 14.19
C LYS A 81 0.41 -13.38 13.00
N GLU A 82 -0.19 -13.06 11.86
CA GLU A 82 0.55 -12.69 10.64
C GLU A 82 1.34 -11.39 10.83
N LYS A 83 0.78 -10.44 11.59
CA LYS A 83 1.47 -9.21 11.98
C LYS A 83 2.66 -9.49 12.89
N ALA A 84 2.52 -10.39 13.87
CA ALA A 84 3.63 -10.79 14.74
C ALA A 84 4.76 -11.47 13.96
N GLU A 85 4.44 -12.25 12.93
CA GLU A 85 5.43 -12.95 12.09
C GLU A 85 6.13 -12.02 11.09
N THR A 86 5.40 -11.09 10.48
CA THR A 86 5.90 -10.29 9.34
C THR A 86 6.29 -8.86 9.71
N GLY A 87 5.72 -8.33 10.78
CA GLY A 87 5.83 -6.92 11.19
C GLY A 87 4.95 -5.96 10.38
N TYR A 88 4.04 -6.46 9.55
CA TYR A 88 3.13 -5.65 8.72
C TYR A 88 1.69 -5.68 9.23
N ASP A 89 0.95 -4.60 9.01
CA ASP A 89 -0.46 -4.47 9.37
C ASP A 89 -1.40 -4.96 8.26
N ALA A 90 -1.03 -4.75 7.00
CA ALA A 90 -1.87 -5.07 5.86
C ALA A 90 -1.10 -5.23 4.56
N ILE A 91 -1.78 -5.76 3.54
CA ILE A 91 -1.33 -5.83 2.16
C ILE A 91 -2.17 -4.85 1.33
N LEU A 92 -1.49 -3.95 0.62
CA LEU A 92 -2.08 -3.13 -0.44
C LEU A 92 -1.99 -3.87 -1.77
N VAL A 93 -3.15 -4.31 -2.26
CA VAL A 93 -3.26 -5.11 -3.47
C VAL A 93 -3.67 -4.23 -4.63
N THR A 94 -2.75 -3.97 -5.55
CA THR A 94 -2.98 -3.09 -6.71
C THR A 94 -2.95 -3.88 -8.02
N TYR A 95 -3.82 -3.50 -8.97
CA TYR A 95 -3.99 -4.14 -10.29
C TYR A 95 -4.25 -5.66 -10.23
N CYS A 96 -4.98 -6.12 -9.21
CA CYS A 96 -5.46 -7.50 -9.15
C CYS A 96 -6.96 -7.53 -9.41
N LYS A 97 -7.38 -8.19 -10.50
CA LYS A 97 -8.79 -8.33 -10.89
C LYS A 97 -9.57 -9.38 -10.06
N ILE A 98 -8.89 -10.06 -9.14
CA ILE A 98 -9.44 -11.16 -8.34
C ILE A 98 -9.18 -10.84 -6.88
N MET A 99 -10.14 -11.16 -6.00
CA MET A 99 -9.98 -11.05 -4.56
C MET A 99 -8.93 -12.06 -4.05
N ILE A 100 -7.99 -11.61 -3.22
CA ILE A 100 -6.96 -12.47 -2.63
C ILE A 100 -7.64 -13.50 -1.72
N THR A 101 -7.46 -14.78 -2.02
CA THR A 101 -7.82 -15.88 -1.13
C THR A 101 -6.74 -16.08 -0.07
N ASP A 102 -7.04 -16.76 1.04
CA ASP A 102 -6.03 -17.06 2.07
C ASP A 102 -4.80 -17.77 1.50
N LYS A 103 -4.98 -18.71 0.57
CA LYS A 103 -3.86 -19.38 -0.10
C LYS A 103 -2.98 -18.41 -0.88
N MET A 104 -3.56 -17.40 -1.52
CA MET A 104 -2.81 -16.35 -2.23
C MET A 104 -2.13 -15.40 -1.25
N LYS A 105 -2.82 -15.02 -0.17
CA LYS A 105 -2.26 -14.22 0.93
C LYS A 105 -0.99 -14.87 1.48
N GLN A 106 -1.06 -16.17 1.81
CA GLN A 106 0.10 -16.93 2.30
C GLN A 106 1.25 -17.01 1.27
N LYS A 107 0.96 -16.99 -0.03
CA LYS A 107 2.00 -16.93 -1.06
C LYS A 107 2.67 -15.55 -1.12
N ILE A 108 1.92 -14.48 -0.89
CA ILE A 108 2.48 -13.12 -0.80
C ILE A 108 3.39 -13.04 0.42
N LEU A 109 2.90 -13.48 1.58
CA LEU A 109 3.66 -13.43 2.84
C LEU A 109 4.98 -14.22 2.81
N LYS A 110 5.08 -15.27 1.99
CA LYS A 110 6.31 -16.05 1.80
C LYS A 110 7.37 -15.41 0.90
N GLN A 111 7.03 -14.32 0.20
CA GLN A 111 7.98 -13.58 -0.66
C GLN A 111 8.77 -12.52 0.13
N ILE A 112 8.42 -12.30 1.40
CA ILE A 112 8.87 -11.20 2.25
C ILE A 112 9.95 -11.68 3.22
#